data_AF-A0A3G9G4N1-F1
#
_entry.id   AF-A0A3G9G4N1-F1
#
_cell.length_a   1.000
_cell.length_b   1.000
_cell.length_c   1.000
_cell.angle_alpha   90.00
_cell.angle_beta   90.00
_cell.angle_gamma   90.00
#
_symmetry.space_group_name_H-M   'P 1'
#
loop_
_entity.id
_entity.type
_entity.pdbx_description
1 polymer ?
#
loop_
_entity_poly.entity_id
_entity_poly.type
_entity_poly.pdbx_seq_one_letter_code
_entity_poly.pdbx_strand_id
1 'polypeptide(L)'
;MAKLNPVDPVPEGKGQIVFFRPSRFVGAAVSFSVREGDTGIGKLTNGTYFVHVAEPGTHEYNISFETRDTLRLEVEAGETYYVIQSIAMGVIGARPNLTPSTEEAFQEKKLKVTKAKATDRK
;
A
#
# COMPACT_ATOMS: atom_id res chain seq x y z
N MET A 1 -22.66 3.13 10.81
CA MET A 1 -22.43 1.86 10.06
C MET A 1 -21.02 1.39 10.36
N ALA A 2 -20.78 0.08 10.46
CA ALA A 2 -19.41 -0.44 10.66
C ALA A 2 -18.58 -0.26 9.37
N LYS A 3 -17.30 0.10 9.49
CA LYS A 3 -16.35 0.16 8.37
C LYS A 3 -16.20 -1.24 7.75
N LEU A 4 -16.12 -1.34 6.42
CA LEU A 4 -15.97 -2.63 5.73
C LEU A 4 -14.60 -3.26 6.01
N ASN A 5 -13.59 -2.42 6.14
CA ASN A 5 -12.20 -2.79 6.39
C ASN A 5 -11.75 -2.15 7.70
N PRO A 6 -11.72 -2.89 8.81
CA PRO A 6 -11.25 -2.37 10.08
C PRO A 6 -9.74 -2.13 10.03
N VAL A 7 -9.31 -1.04 10.66
CA VAL A 7 -7.91 -0.66 10.85
C VAL A 7 -7.78 -0.27 12.32
N ASP A 8 -6.75 -0.79 12.98
CA ASP A 8 -6.48 -0.50 14.38
C ASP A 8 -6.09 0.99 14.57
N PRO A 9 -6.32 1.58 15.75
CA PRO A 9 -5.87 2.93 16.05
C PRO A 9 -4.36 3.09 15.87
N VAL A 10 -3.95 4.29 15.47
CA VAL A 10 -2.53 4.63 15.31
C VAL A 10 -1.81 4.48 16.66
N PRO A 11 -0.68 3.75 16.73
CA PRO A 11 0.13 3.71 17.95
C PRO A 11 0.61 5.10 18.39
N GLU A 12 0.76 5.28 19.70
CA GLU A 12 1.17 6.57 20.26
C GLU A 12 2.53 7.04 19.69
N GLY A 13 2.58 8.31 19.27
CA GLY A 13 3.78 8.93 18.71
C GLY A 13 4.17 8.45 17.32
N LYS A 14 3.35 7.63 16.65
CA LYS A 14 3.58 7.13 15.28
C LYS A 14 2.53 7.67 14.31
N GLY A 15 2.79 7.54 13.03
CA GLY A 15 1.77 7.57 11.99
C GLY A 15 1.54 6.16 11.42
N GLN A 16 0.52 5.98 10.59
CA GLN A 16 0.35 4.74 9.86
C GLN A 16 -0.13 4.93 8.42
N ILE A 17 0.25 4.01 7.55
CA ILE A 17 -0.10 4.00 6.14
C ILE A 17 -0.84 2.70 5.84
N VAL A 18 -2.04 2.82 5.30
CA VAL A 18 -2.85 1.71 4.79
C VAL A 18 -2.56 1.57 3.30
N PHE A 19 -1.76 0.57 2.94
CA PHE A 19 -1.54 0.19 1.55
C PHE A 19 -2.61 -0.81 1.14
N PHE A 20 -3.35 -0.52 0.06
CA PHE A 20 -4.44 -1.37 -0.38
C PHE A 20 -4.52 -1.54 -1.89
N ARG A 21 -5.05 -2.69 -2.31
CA ARG A 21 -5.30 -3.02 -3.71
C ARG A 21 -6.73 -3.51 -3.88
N PRO A 22 -7.60 -2.74 -4.56
CA PRO A 22 -8.95 -3.20 -4.91
C PRO A 22 -8.92 -4.51 -5.71
N SER A 23 -9.94 -5.34 -5.52
CA SER A 23 -10.10 -6.53 -6.37
C SER A 23 -10.46 -6.11 -7.79
N ARG A 24 -9.67 -6.56 -8.76
CA ARG A 24 -9.90 -6.36 -10.20
C ARG A 24 -9.57 -7.62 -10.99
N PHE A 25 -10.31 -7.86 -12.08
CA PHE A 25 -10.07 -9.02 -12.94
C PHE A 25 -8.70 -8.95 -13.63
N VAL A 26 -8.34 -7.78 -14.13
CA VAL A 26 -7.04 -7.55 -14.78
C VAL A 26 -5.91 -7.63 -13.75
N GLY A 27 -4.91 -8.46 -14.04
CA GLY A 27 -3.74 -8.68 -13.19
C GLY A 27 -4.03 -9.45 -11.89
N ALA A 28 -5.16 -10.16 -11.78
CA ALA A 28 -5.58 -10.84 -10.55
C ALA A 28 -4.57 -11.86 -10.00
N ALA A 29 -3.81 -12.53 -10.88
CA ALA A 29 -2.79 -13.51 -10.50
C ALA A 29 -1.45 -12.88 -10.03
N VAL A 30 -1.28 -11.55 -10.16
CA VAL A 30 -0.01 -10.87 -9.85
C VAL A 30 0.01 -10.41 -8.40
N SER A 31 1.17 -10.48 -7.75
CA SER A 31 1.43 -9.88 -6.43
C SER A 31 2.54 -8.85 -6.52
N PHE A 32 2.47 -7.84 -5.66
CA PHE A 32 3.45 -6.74 -5.64
C PHE A 32 4.03 -6.57 -4.24
N SER A 33 5.33 -6.36 -4.17
CA SER A 33 6.03 -6.08 -2.91
C SER A 33 6.21 -4.58 -2.75
N VAL A 34 5.63 -4.02 -1.70
CA VAL A 34 5.84 -2.63 -1.30
C VAL A 34 7.09 -2.57 -0.44
N ARG A 35 7.92 -1.56 -0.67
CA ARG A 35 9.19 -1.35 0.01
C ARG A 35 9.35 0.09 0.42
N GLU A 36 10.17 0.28 1.43
CA GLU A 36 10.75 1.56 1.81
C GLU A 36 12.27 1.45 1.66
N GLY A 37 12.84 2.23 0.75
CA GLY A 37 14.19 1.96 0.24
C GLY A 37 14.31 0.51 -0.28
N ASP A 38 15.25 -0.25 0.27
CA ASP A 38 15.49 -1.66 -0.06
C ASP A 38 14.72 -2.65 0.83
N THR A 39 14.10 -2.16 1.91
CA THR A 39 13.41 -2.98 2.92
C THR A 39 12.00 -3.34 2.49
N GLY A 40 11.67 -4.62 2.54
CA GLY A 40 10.33 -5.13 2.25
C GLY A 40 9.34 -4.90 3.40
N ILE A 41 8.36 -4.01 3.21
CA ILE A 41 7.37 -3.70 4.26
C ILE A 41 6.07 -4.52 4.14
N GLY A 42 5.70 -4.97 2.94
CA GLY A 42 4.49 -5.78 2.77
C GLY A 42 4.22 -6.20 1.33
N LYS A 43 3.27 -7.13 1.14
CA LYS A 43 2.86 -7.60 -0.19
C LYS A 43 1.38 -7.36 -0.45
N LEU A 44 1.05 -6.77 -1.59
CA LEU A 44 -0.31 -6.60 -2.10
C LEU A 44 -0.64 -7.67 -3.14
N THR A 45 -1.67 -8.46 -2.85
CA THR A 45 -2.34 -9.35 -3.80
C THR A 45 -3.74 -8.82 -4.12
N ASN A 46 -4.44 -9.42 -5.07
CA ASN A 46 -5.76 -8.95 -5.49
C ASN A 46 -6.76 -8.89 -4.32
N GLY A 47 -7.36 -7.70 -4.09
CA GLY A 47 -8.37 -7.53 -3.05
C GLY A 47 -7.80 -7.56 -1.62
N THR A 48 -6.58 -7.07 -1.43
CA THR A 48 -5.90 -7.09 -0.11
C THR A 48 -5.40 -5.74 0.33
N TYR A 49 -5.14 -5.60 1.63
CA TYR A 49 -4.48 -4.45 2.24
C TYR A 49 -3.59 -4.86 3.41
N PHE A 50 -2.62 -4.03 3.76
CA PHE A 50 -1.89 -4.10 5.03
C PHE A 50 -1.70 -2.69 5.61
N VAL A 51 -1.39 -2.65 6.90
CA VAL A 51 -1.07 -1.42 7.63
C VAL A 51 0.42 -1.41 7.92
N HIS A 52 1.08 -0.30 7.62
CA HIS A 52 2.46 -0.03 7.96
C HIS A 52 2.51 1.12 8.95
N VAL A 53 3.02 0.85 10.17
CA VAL A 53 3.26 1.89 11.17
C VAL A 53 4.63 2.48 10.90
N ALA A 54 4.71 3.81 10.86
CA ALA A 54 5.90 4.56 10.53
C ALA A 54 6.20 5.63 11.60
N GLU A 55 7.46 6.03 11.69
CA GLU A 55 7.83 7.23 12.43
C GLU A 55 7.24 8.47 11.77
N PRO A 56 7.05 9.59 12.49
CA PRO A 56 6.76 10.86 11.86
C PRO A 56 7.96 11.35 11.02
N GLY A 57 7.69 11.89 9.84
CA GLY A 57 8.67 12.46 8.91
C GLY A 57 8.43 12.08 7.46
N THR A 58 9.41 12.35 6.60
CA THR A 58 9.35 11.99 5.17
C THR A 58 9.69 10.50 4.96
N HIS A 59 8.80 9.80 4.25
CA HIS A 59 8.99 8.41 3.81
C HIS A 59 8.89 8.29 2.29
N GLU A 60 9.63 7.34 1.70
CA GLU A 60 9.60 7.05 0.26
C GLU A 60 9.34 5.56 -0.01
N TYR A 61 8.22 5.27 -0.67
CA TYR A 61 7.75 3.92 -0.93
C TYR A 61 7.83 3.55 -2.40
N ASN A 62 8.21 2.31 -2.70
CA ASN A 62 8.30 1.78 -4.06
C ASN A 62 7.63 0.40 -4.19
N ILE A 63 7.23 0.05 -5.43
CA ILE A 63 6.49 -1.18 -5.71
C ILE A 63 7.00 -1.97 -6.93
N SER A 64 7.86 -1.37 -7.75
CA SER A 64 8.40 -1.97 -8.98
C SER A 64 9.93 -2.10 -8.91
N PHE A 65 10.48 -3.03 -9.71
CA PHE A 65 11.93 -3.19 -9.86
C PHE A 65 12.50 -2.34 -11.01
N GLU A 66 11.70 -2.01 -12.03
CA GLU A 66 12.18 -1.43 -13.29
C GLU A 66 11.99 0.09 -13.41
N THR A 67 11.20 0.72 -12.55
CA THR A 67 11.09 2.19 -12.50
C THR A 67 11.08 2.68 -11.06
N ARG A 68 11.87 3.72 -10.78
CA ARG A 68 11.91 4.44 -9.49
C ARG A 68 10.65 5.30 -9.32
N ASP A 69 9.47 4.77 -9.64
CA ASP A 69 8.21 5.41 -9.27
C ASP A 69 8.06 5.27 -7.76
N THR A 70 8.58 6.29 -7.06
CA THR A 70 8.56 6.40 -5.61
C THR A 70 7.42 7.31 -5.20
N LEU A 71 6.58 6.80 -4.30
CA LEU A 71 5.62 7.62 -3.58
C LEU A 71 6.30 8.23 -2.36
N ARG A 72 6.46 9.55 -2.36
CA ARG A 72 6.91 10.31 -1.19
C ARG A 72 5.71 10.74 -0.36
N LEU A 73 5.74 10.49 0.95
CA LEU A 73 4.72 10.90 1.91
C LEU A 73 5.37 11.57 3.12
N GLU A 74 4.79 12.68 3.57
CA GLU A 74 5.07 13.23 4.89
C GLU A 74 4.08 12.60 5.87
N VAL A 75 4.59 11.89 6.87
CA VAL A 75 3.81 11.17 7.87
C VAL A 75 3.83 11.94 9.17
N GLU A 76 2.65 12.24 9.71
CA GLU A 76 2.49 12.91 11.00
C GLU A 76 2.07 11.94 12.10
N ALA A 77 2.39 12.27 13.34
CA ALA A 77 1.98 11.47 14.49
C ALA A 77 0.47 11.53 14.69
N GLY A 78 -0.16 10.38 14.94
CA GLY A 78 -1.61 10.26 15.11
C GLY A 78 -2.40 10.11 13.81
N GLU A 79 -1.76 10.29 12.66
CA GLU A 79 -2.44 10.32 11.36
C GLU A 79 -2.45 8.95 10.66
N THR A 80 -3.53 8.71 9.90
CA THR A 80 -3.66 7.53 9.02
C THR A 80 -3.74 7.96 7.57
N TYR A 81 -2.79 7.50 6.77
CA TYR A 81 -2.72 7.75 5.34
C TYR A 81 -3.21 6.53 4.56
N TYR A 82 -3.78 6.77 3.38
CA TYR A 82 -4.27 5.71 2.50
C TYR A 82 -3.52 5.75 1.17
N VAL A 83 -3.03 4.60 0.74
CA VAL A 83 -2.28 4.47 -0.51
C VAL A 83 -2.87 3.34 -1.33
N ILE A 84 -3.35 3.70 -2.51
CA ILE A 84 -3.92 2.73 -3.44
C ILE A 84 -2.85 2.20 -4.40
N GLN A 85 -2.87 0.89 -4.60
CA GLN A 85 -2.11 0.22 -5.64
C GLN A 85 -2.98 0.03 -6.88
N SER A 86 -2.53 0.61 -7.99
CA SER A 86 -3.16 0.46 -9.30
C SER A 86 -2.21 -0.21 -10.29
N ILE A 87 -2.78 -0.91 -11.27
CA ILE A 87 -2.02 -1.47 -12.40
C ILE A 87 -2.46 -0.69 -13.63
N ALA A 88 -1.54 0.08 -14.20
CA ALA A 88 -1.72 0.64 -15.53
C ALA A 88 -1.31 -0.42 -16.57
N MET A 89 -2.08 -0.53 -17.65
CA MET A 89 -1.68 -1.32 -18.82
C MET A 89 -0.88 -0.42 -19.74
N GLY A 90 0.37 -0.77 -20.03
CA GLY A 90 1.21 -0.09 -21.01
C GLY A 90 1.51 -0.98 -22.21
N VAL A 91 2.13 -0.41 -23.25
CA VAL A 91 2.57 -1.12 -24.47
C VAL A 91 3.52 -2.29 -24.16
N ILE A 92 4.29 -2.17 -23.08
CA ILE A 92 5.34 -3.14 -22.68
C ILE A 92 4.87 -3.99 -21.46
N GLY A 93 3.58 -3.98 -21.13
CA GLY A 93 3.01 -4.80 -20.06
C GLY A 93 2.46 -4.02 -18.86
N ALA A 94 2.18 -4.75 -17.77
CA ALA A 94 1.55 -4.24 -16.56
C ALA A 94 2.53 -3.40 -15.72
N ARG A 95 2.16 -2.16 -15.42
CA ARG A 95 2.94 -1.23 -14.59
C ARG A 95 2.23 -0.97 -13.27
N PRO A 96 2.73 -1.49 -12.14
CA PRO A 96 2.18 -1.17 -10.84
C PRO A 96 2.55 0.27 -10.44
N ASN A 97 1.61 0.98 -9.82
CA ASN A 97 1.82 2.31 -9.26
C ASN A 97 1.21 2.43 -7.85
N LEU A 98 1.82 3.25 -7.01
CA LEU A 98 1.32 3.65 -5.70
C LEU A 98 0.94 5.14 -5.76
N THR A 99 -0.28 5.47 -5.34
CA THR A 99 -0.74 6.86 -5.28
C THR A 99 -1.48 7.13 -3.99
N PRO A 100 -1.45 8.38 -3.46
CA PRO A 100 -2.30 8.77 -2.34
C PRO A 100 -3.77 8.50 -2.68
N SER A 101 -4.53 8.15 -1.64
CA SER A 101 -5.96 7.86 -1.74
C SER A 101 -6.66 8.31 -0.46
N THR A 102 -7.91 7.92 -0.32
CA THR A 102 -8.75 8.34 0.80
C THR A 102 -9.32 7.14 1.55
N GLU A 103 -9.83 7.40 2.76
CA GLU A 103 -10.54 6.38 3.52
C GLU A 103 -11.77 5.87 2.75
N GLU A 104 -12.51 6.75 2.09
CA GLU A 104 -13.73 6.37 1.36
C GLU A 104 -13.41 5.35 0.25
N ALA A 105 -12.33 5.57 -0.51
CA ALA A 105 -11.88 4.64 -1.53
C ALA A 105 -11.43 3.30 -0.93
N PHE A 106 -10.77 3.33 0.22
CA PHE A 106 -10.39 2.13 0.95
C PHE A 106 -11.61 1.35 1.45
N GLN A 107 -12.66 2.04 1.90
CA GLN A 107 -13.87 1.44 2.44
C GLN A 107 -14.92 1.08 1.38
N GLU A 108 -14.68 1.35 0.09
CA GLU A 108 -15.63 1.08 -1.00
C GLU A 108 -15.95 -0.42 -1.14
N LYS A 109 -14.95 -1.28 -0.92
CA LYS A 109 -15.07 -2.74 -1.08
C LYS A 109 -14.40 -3.44 0.10
N LYS A 110 -14.94 -4.60 0.46
CA LYS A 110 -14.31 -5.47 1.45
C LYS A 110 -13.00 -6.04 0.90
N LEU A 111 -11.92 -5.88 1.66
CA LEU A 111 -10.58 -6.36 1.36
C LEU A 111 -10.12 -7.34 2.44
N LYS A 112 -9.16 -8.19 2.10
CA LYS A 112 -8.52 -9.11 3.05
C LYS A 112 -7.22 -8.52 3.57
N VAL A 113 -6.98 -8.64 4.87
CA VAL A 113 -5.67 -8.29 5.44
C VAL A 113 -4.62 -9.28 4.92
N THR A 114 -3.50 -8.75 4.43
CA THR A 114 -2.30 -9.56 4.12
C THR A 114 -1.33 -9.50 5.29
N LYS A 115 -0.76 -10.66 5.64
CA LYS A 115 0.32 -10.79 6.64
C LYS A 115 1.67 -11.08 5.99
N ALA A 116 1.71 -11.11 4.65
CA ALA A 116 2.90 -11.48 3.92
C ALA A 116 3.90 -10.33 3.91
N LYS A 117 5.06 -10.56 4.52
CA LYS A 117 6.21 -9.65 4.39
C LYS A 117 6.77 -9.71 2.97
N ALA A 118 7.16 -8.55 2.46
CA ALA A 118 7.96 -8.48 1.25
C ALA A 118 9.35 -9.04 1.51
N THR A 119 9.99 -9.56 0.45
CA THR A 119 11.41 -9.92 0.51
C THR A 119 12.24 -8.66 0.23
N ASP A 120 13.26 -8.43 1.04
CA ASP A 120 14.24 -7.36 0.85
C ASP A 120 14.94 -7.49 -0.50
N ARG A 121 15.42 -6.38 -1.05
CA ARG A 121 16.32 -6.43 -2.22
C ARG A 121 17.68 -6.95 -1.76
N LYS A 122 18.23 -7.89 -2.51
CA LYS A 122 19.62 -8.35 -2.34
C LYS A 122 20.58 -7.38 -2.98
#